data_AF-A0A7S4RDZ8-F1
#
_entry.id   AF-A0A7S4RDZ8-F1
#
_cell.length_a   1.000
_cell.length_b   1.000
_cell.length_c   1.000
_cell.angle_alpha   90.00
_cell.angle_beta   90.00
_cell.angle_gamma   90.00
#
_symmetry.space_group_name_H-M   'P 1'
#
loop_
_entity.id
_entity.type
_entity.pdbx_description
1 polymer ?
#
loop_
_entity_poly.entity_id
_entity_poly.type
_entity_poly.pdbx_seq_one_letter_code
_entity_poly.pdbx_strand_id
1 'polypeptide(L)'
;MGATLILLIIAYFAFFGFFFYGFFFADPETSLSGNLVQYQIPNTMMNLTRRLLGPKAATALSNLSQFFLQIVYLFVVLGSWSVMFAHGYPMMDTSSQVSSYHKYSGYVVFMLCMTSWRRACKAPPGYITENSIMKFDNYPYDNLLYTNKLCPTVHIRKLARSKYDRVSNRHVPRFDHYCGWLNQSVGEENYRYFLFFLLVHTVMVIYGSIVTALLFYGEIIDKDLHNARFFNVATGAEVIADNMMVFHYLLMTHFYLAMVLLLMSIMTLMLGAFLGFHLYITARGMTTNEYFKWKEVRKWYKKATRQYQKAVQDGKVGVSVSNNSSSSSVDKGGISDDTDIGCTGPMNTTTSNGSGGTATTTTSTTTTNKTKNDIEEEIMDPGPFPQNIYDHGIIENFKEVIYPRSTRPNALKRWVDWHKTEERLRQHTKTEEQKRREDVDVVNGKTKAI
;
A
#
# COMPACT_ATOMS: atom_id res chain seq x y z
N MET A 1 -45.13 7.26 1.80
CA MET A 1 -43.77 7.83 1.99
C MET A 1 -42.66 6.77 2.07
N GLY A 2 -42.88 5.57 2.63
CA GLY A 2 -41.83 4.55 2.77
C GLY A 2 -41.22 4.05 1.44
N ALA A 3 -42.03 3.71 0.43
CA ALA A 3 -41.51 3.14 -0.83
C ALA A 3 -40.63 4.12 -1.63
N THR A 4 -41.02 5.39 -1.72
CA THR A 4 -40.24 6.43 -2.41
C THR A 4 -38.91 6.70 -1.70
N LEU A 5 -38.92 6.74 -0.36
CA LEU A 5 -37.70 6.91 0.43
C LEU A 5 -36.75 5.71 0.26
N ILE A 6 -37.28 4.48 0.26
CA ILE A 6 -36.49 3.27 0.01
C ILE A 6 -35.87 3.28 -1.39
N LEU A 7 -36.63 3.66 -2.42
CA LEU A 7 -36.11 3.76 -3.79
C LEU A 7 -35.03 4.84 -3.92
N LEU A 8 -35.18 5.99 -3.25
CA LEU A 8 -34.17 7.04 -3.21
C LEU A 8 -32.90 6.59 -2.48
N ILE A 9 -33.04 5.87 -1.36
CA ILE A 9 -31.92 5.29 -0.61
C ILE A 9 -31.19 4.24 -1.47
N ILE A 10 -31.91 3.35 -2.16
CA ILE A 10 -31.33 2.36 -3.05
C ILE A 10 -30.59 3.05 -4.21
N ALA A 11 -31.22 4.04 -4.85
CA ALA A 11 -30.60 4.80 -5.93
C ALA A 11 -29.35 5.54 -5.45
N TYR A 12 -29.39 6.12 -4.23
CA TYR A 12 -28.25 6.74 -3.59
C TYR A 12 -27.12 5.74 -3.36
N PHE A 13 -27.38 4.61 -2.70
CA PHE A 13 -26.35 3.60 -2.46
C PHE A 13 -25.83 2.97 -3.75
N ALA A 14 -26.65 2.81 -4.78
CA ALA A 14 -26.21 2.33 -6.08
C ALA A 14 -25.31 3.35 -6.78
N PHE A 15 -25.69 4.63 -6.79
CA PHE A 15 -24.92 5.72 -7.39
C PHE A 15 -23.59 5.93 -6.65
N PHE A 16 -23.64 6.16 -5.34
CA PHE A 16 -22.44 6.36 -4.53
C PHE A 16 -21.60 5.10 -4.45
N GLY A 17 -22.23 3.92 -4.40
CA GLY A 17 -21.54 2.63 -4.46
C GLY A 17 -20.79 2.44 -5.78
N PHE A 18 -21.36 2.85 -6.92
CA PHE A 18 -20.69 2.82 -8.22
C PHE A 18 -19.43 3.70 -8.24
N PHE A 19 -19.53 4.95 -7.80
CA PHE A 19 -18.37 5.85 -7.74
C PHE A 19 -17.36 5.40 -6.69
N PHE A 20 -17.80 4.96 -5.53
CA PHE A 20 -16.93 4.45 -4.47
C PHE A 20 -16.18 3.20 -4.92
N TYR A 21 -16.87 2.23 -5.53
CA TYR A 21 -16.22 1.08 -6.16
C TYR A 21 -15.26 1.52 -7.27
N GLY A 22 -15.72 2.40 -8.16
CA GLY A 22 -14.96 2.92 -9.29
C GLY A 22 -13.67 3.64 -8.88
N PHE A 23 -13.66 4.39 -7.78
CA PHE A 23 -12.48 5.12 -7.30
C PHE A 23 -11.56 4.30 -6.40
N PHE A 24 -12.10 3.40 -5.57
CA PHE A 24 -11.32 2.75 -4.51
C PHE A 24 -10.98 1.29 -4.78
N PHE A 25 -11.76 0.58 -5.59
CA PHE A 25 -11.62 -0.88 -5.76
C PHE A 25 -11.46 -1.33 -7.20
N ALA A 26 -11.99 -0.57 -8.16
CA ALA A 26 -11.89 -0.91 -9.57
C ALA A 26 -10.47 -0.62 -10.09
N ASP A 27 -9.81 -1.63 -10.62
CA ASP A 27 -8.57 -1.47 -11.38
C ASP A 27 -8.90 -0.89 -12.76
N PRO A 28 -8.41 0.30 -13.11
CA PRO A 28 -8.84 1.00 -14.31
C PRO A 28 -8.26 0.44 -15.62
N GLU A 29 -7.31 -0.51 -15.54
CA GLU A 29 -6.79 -1.23 -16.70
C GLU A 29 -7.63 -2.47 -17.05
N THR A 30 -8.30 -3.07 -16.06
CA THR A 30 -9.06 -4.32 -16.23
C THR A 30 -10.57 -4.12 -16.12
N SER A 31 -11.03 -3.08 -15.42
CA SER A 31 -12.44 -2.78 -15.19
C SER A 31 -12.93 -1.63 -16.05
N LEU A 32 -14.09 -1.82 -16.72
CA LEU A 32 -14.77 -0.77 -17.47
C LEU A 32 -15.15 0.41 -16.56
N SER A 33 -15.68 0.15 -15.36
CA SER A 33 -16.08 1.21 -14.42
C SER A 33 -14.86 1.94 -13.86
N GLY A 34 -13.76 1.24 -13.61
CA GLY A 34 -12.48 1.86 -13.23
C GLY A 34 -11.94 2.76 -14.34
N ASN A 35 -11.92 2.28 -15.58
CA ASN A 35 -11.46 3.05 -16.74
C ASN A 35 -12.29 4.32 -16.95
N LEU A 36 -13.62 4.20 -16.87
CA LEU A 36 -14.55 5.30 -17.04
C LEU A 36 -14.35 6.37 -15.94
N VAL A 37 -14.36 5.95 -14.68
CA VAL A 37 -14.32 6.86 -13.52
C VAL A 37 -12.94 7.50 -13.33
N GLN A 38 -11.86 6.74 -13.53
CA GLN A 38 -10.50 7.20 -13.22
C GLN A 38 -9.78 7.82 -14.42
N TYR A 39 -10.11 7.45 -15.67
CA TYR A 39 -9.45 8.00 -16.86
C TYR A 39 -10.38 8.82 -17.75
N GLN A 40 -11.48 8.23 -18.22
CA GLN A 40 -12.29 8.86 -19.27
C GLN A 40 -12.99 10.14 -18.80
N ILE A 41 -13.66 10.10 -17.64
CA ILE A 41 -14.37 11.26 -17.08
C ILE A 41 -13.37 12.41 -16.79
N PRO A 42 -12.27 12.20 -16.03
CA PRO A 42 -11.32 13.27 -15.75
C PRO A 42 -10.68 13.85 -17.02
N ASN A 43 -10.29 13.01 -17.99
CA ASN A 43 -9.70 13.49 -19.24
C ASN A 43 -10.69 14.31 -20.07
N THR A 44 -11.94 13.86 -20.14
CA THR A 44 -13.01 14.59 -20.84
C THR A 44 -13.28 15.94 -20.19
N MET A 45 -13.36 15.99 -18.86
CA MET A 45 -13.52 17.23 -18.10
C MET A 45 -12.33 18.19 -18.33
N MET A 46 -11.10 17.67 -18.33
CA MET A 46 -9.91 18.48 -18.55
C MET A 46 -9.84 19.04 -19.97
N ASN A 47 -10.21 18.24 -20.97
CA ASN A 47 -10.29 18.66 -22.37
C ASN A 47 -11.40 19.70 -22.58
N LEU A 48 -12.55 19.52 -21.96
CA LEU A 48 -13.65 20.49 -22.00
C LEU A 48 -13.23 21.81 -21.33
N THR A 49 -12.58 21.74 -20.17
CA THR A 49 -12.03 22.91 -19.47
C THR A 49 -11.03 23.66 -20.34
N ARG A 50 -10.13 22.92 -21.01
CA ARG A 50 -9.13 23.51 -21.94
C ARG A 50 -9.81 24.22 -23.12
N ARG A 51 -10.92 23.68 -23.62
CA ARG A 51 -11.70 24.28 -24.71
C ARG A 51 -12.51 25.51 -24.27
N LEU A 52 -13.16 25.44 -23.10
CA LEU A 52 -14.08 26.50 -22.64
C LEU A 52 -13.36 27.65 -21.91
N LEU A 53 -12.39 27.33 -21.05
CA LEU A 53 -11.73 28.28 -20.14
C LEU A 53 -10.25 28.52 -20.51
N GLY A 54 -9.76 27.84 -21.55
CA GLY A 54 -8.39 27.96 -22.04
C GLY A 54 -7.36 27.12 -21.28
N PRO A 55 -6.11 27.08 -21.78
CA PRO A 55 -5.05 26.20 -21.27
C PRO A 55 -4.60 26.58 -19.85
N LYS A 56 -4.57 27.87 -19.50
CA LYS A 56 -4.18 28.34 -18.15
C LYS A 56 -5.14 27.80 -17.09
N ALA A 57 -6.45 27.86 -17.34
CA ALA A 57 -7.47 27.34 -16.44
C ALA A 57 -7.39 25.81 -16.32
N ALA A 58 -7.17 25.10 -17.43
CA ALA A 58 -6.98 23.65 -17.41
C ALA A 58 -5.73 23.23 -16.61
N THR A 59 -4.60 23.93 -16.76
CA THR A 59 -3.39 23.68 -15.95
C THR A 59 -3.64 23.98 -14.47
N ALA A 60 -4.31 25.08 -14.15
CA ALA A 60 -4.66 25.41 -12.77
C ALA A 60 -5.57 24.33 -12.15
N LEU A 61 -6.60 23.87 -12.88
CA LEU A 61 -7.49 22.81 -12.43
C LEU A 61 -6.76 21.46 -12.27
N SER A 62 -5.87 21.12 -13.21
CA SER A 62 -5.05 19.91 -13.11
C SER A 62 -4.14 19.95 -11.87
N ASN A 63 -3.48 21.07 -11.62
CA ASN A 63 -2.66 21.25 -10.42
C ASN A 63 -3.49 21.13 -9.14
N LEU A 64 -4.70 21.71 -9.12
CA LEU A 64 -5.62 21.59 -7.98
C LEU A 64 -6.11 20.15 -7.79
N SER A 65 -6.42 19.44 -8.88
CA SER A 65 -6.92 18.06 -8.82
C SER A 65 -5.92 17.08 -8.22
N GLN A 66 -4.61 17.38 -8.23
CA GLN A 66 -3.60 16.58 -7.53
C GLN A 66 -3.86 16.56 -6.00
N PHE A 67 -4.47 17.61 -5.45
CA PHE A 67 -4.80 17.72 -4.03
C PHE A 67 -6.23 17.27 -3.72
N PHE A 68 -6.95 16.67 -4.68
CA PHE A 68 -8.37 16.33 -4.54
C PHE A 68 -8.67 15.55 -3.26
N LEU A 69 -7.93 14.46 -2.98
CA LEU A 69 -8.16 13.63 -1.80
C LEU A 69 -7.82 14.35 -0.49
N GLN A 70 -6.87 15.29 -0.49
CA GLN A 70 -6.59 16.14 0.68
C GLN A 70 -7.72 17.14 0.93
N ILE A 71 -8.30 17.70 -0.14
CA ILE A 71 -9.47 18.59 -0.05
C ILE A 71 -10.69 17.80 0.48
N VAL A 72 -10.93 16.59 -0.05
CA VAL A 72 -11.99 15.71 0.44
C VAL A 72 -11.77 15.37 1.92
N TYR A 73 -10.55 15.01 2.31
CA TYR A 73 -10.21 14.77 3.70
C TYR A 73 -10.55 15.98 4.59
N LEU A 74 -10.13 17.19 4.20
CA LEU A 74 -10.41 18.41 4.96
C LEU A 74 -11.91 18.67 5.06
N PHE A 75 -12.65 18.53 3.97
CA PHE A 75 -14.09 18.72 3.97
C PHE A 75 -14.80 17.73 4.91
N VAL A 76 -14.41 16.46 4.87
CA VAL A 76 -14.99 15.42 5.74
C VAL A 76 -14.67 15.70 7.20
N VAL A 77 -13.40 15.93 7.55
CA VAL A 77 -12.99 16.11 8.95
C VAL A 77 -13.52 17.42 9.53
N LEU A 78 -13.40 18.54 8.81
CA LEU A 78 -13.91 19.84 9.26
C LEU A 78 -15.43 19.87 9.26
N GLY A 79 -16.09 19.22 8.31
CA GLY A 79 -17.55 19.10 8.25
C GLY A 79 -18.09 18.31 9.44
N SER A 80 -17.55 17.11 9.70
CA SER A 80 -17.92 16.31 10.86
C SER A 80 -17.65 17.04 12.18
N TRP A 81 -16.50 17.73 12.29
CA TRP A 81 -16.17 18.54 13.45
C TRP A 81 -17.18 19.68 13.68
N SER A 82 -17.56 20.38 12.61
CA SER A 82 -18.53 21.48 12.66
C SER A 82 -19.91 20.98 13.11
N VAL A 83 -20.34 19.81 12.65
CA VAL A 83 -21.59 19.18 13.11
C VAL A 83 -21.51 18.78 14.58
N MET A 84 -20.40 18.18 15.01
CA MET A 84 -20.19 17.84 16.42
C MET A 84 -20.23 19.08 17.32
N PHE A 85 -19.62 20.18 16.86
CA PHE A 85 -19.63 21.45 17.59
C PHE A 85 -21.04 22.09 17.63
N ALA A 86 -21.75 22.12 16.50
CA ALA A 86 -23.05 22.78 16.39
C ALA A 86 -24.19 21.99 17.06
N HIS A 87 -24.14 20.66 17.01
CA HIS A 87 -25.24 19.79 17.46
C HIS A 87 -24.84 18.86 18.60
N GLY A 88 -23.64 18.27 18.56
CA GLY A 88 -23.18 17.35 19.60
C GLY A 88 -22.86 18.04 20.92
N TYR A 89 -22.18 19.20 20.88
CA TYR A 89 -21.73 19.89 22.11
C TYR A 89 -22.88 20.42 22.96
N PRO A 90 -23.91 21.08 22.39
CA PRO A 90 -25.10 21.45 23.17
C PRO A 90 -25.78 20.23 23.80
N MET A 91 -25.84 19.11 23.07
CA MET A 91 -26.44 17.88 23.56
C MET A 91 -25.63 17.24 24.71
N MET A 92 -24.31 17.41 24.74
CA MET A 92 -23.46 16.98 25.86
C MET A 92 -23.75 17.74 27.15
N ASP A 93 -24.28 18.97 27.09
CA ASP A 93 -24.57 19.75 28.29
C ASP A 93 -25.86 19.33 29.00
N THR A 94 -26.75 18.67 28.27
CA THR A 94 -28.05 18.20 28.79
C THR A 94 -28.10 16.69 28.99
N SER A 95 -27.11 15.94 28.49
CA SER A 95 -27.12 14.47 28.53
C SER A 95 -26.79 13.92 29.91
N SER A 96 -27.54 12.93 30.39
CA SER A 96 -27.20 12.17 31.59
C SER A 96 -26.05 11.17 31.39
N GLN A 97 -25.78 10.76 30.15
CA GLN A 97 -24.84 9.67 29.83
C GLN A 97 -23.46 10.16 29.40
N VAL A 98 -23.34 11.42 29.00
CA VAL A 98 -22.09 12.00 28.48
C VAL A 98 -21.79 13.28 29.23
N SER A 99 -20.65 13.32 29.93
CA SER A 99 -20.19 14.52 30.62
C SER A 99 -19.74 15.62 29.66
N SER A 100 -20.02 16.88 30.00
CA SER A 100 -19.51 18.07 29.30
C SER A 100 -17.97 18.11 29.16
N TYR A 101 -17.21 17.33 29.96
CA TYR A 101 -15.76 17.20 29.79
C TYR A 101 -15.36 16.71 28.39
N HIS A 102 -16.22 15.92 27.73
CA HIS A 102 -15.96 15.42 26.38
C HIS A 102 -15.82 16.53 25.32
N LYS A 103 -16.26 17.76 25.62
CA LYS A 103 -15.98 18.93 24.78
C LYS A 103 -14.49 19.27 24.75
N TYR A 104 -13.80 19.21 25.89
CA TYR A 104 -12.35 19.50 25.96
C TYR A 104 -11.53 18.42 25.28
N SER A 105 -11.83 17.16 25.56
CA SER A 105 -11.16 16.04 24.88
C SER A 105 -11.44 16.05 23.38
N GLY A 106 -12.64 16.47 22.95
CA GLY A 106 -12.97 16.69 21.54
C GLY A 106 -11.99 17.65 20.86
N TYR A 107 -11.71 18.82 21.46
CA TYR A 107 -10.73 19.78 20.92
C TYR A 107 -9.32 19.16 20.85
N VAL A 108 -8.90 18.46 21.90
CA VAL A 108 -7.57 17.83 21.95
C VAL A 108 -7.43 16.78 20.83
N VAL A 109 -8.41 15.91 20.67
CA VAL A 109 -8.43 14.88 19.63
C VAL A 109 -8.44 15.49 18.24
N PHE A 110 -9.25 16.54 18.01
CA PHE A 110 -9.28 17.24 16.73
C PHE A 110 -7.91 17.85 16.39
N MET A 111 -7.28 18.54 17.34
CA MET A 111 -5.94 19.12 17.14
C MET A 111 -4.89 18.03 16.89
N LEU A 112 -4.98 16.90 17.58
CA LEU A 112 -4.09 15.75 17.34
C LEU A 112 -4.28 15.14 15.95
N CYS A 113 -5.52 15.01 15.46
CA CYS A 113 -5.83 14.57 14.10
C CYS A 113 -5.24 15.52 13.06
N MET A 114 -5.51 16.83 13.18
CA MET A 114 -5.02 17.82 12.22
C MET A 114 -3.50 17.93 12.19
N THR A 115 -2.85 17.85 13.36
CA THR A 115 -1.38 17.90 13.45
C THR A 115 -0.73 16.62 12.93
N SER A 116 -1.27 15.43 13.26
CA SER A 116 -0.75 14.16 12.75
C SER A 116 -0.91 14.04 11.24
N TRP A 117 -2.06 14.42 10.67
CA TRP A 117 -2.28 14.48 9.22
C TRP A 117 -1.32 15.46 8.55
N ARG A 118 -1.21 16.69 9.06
CA ARG A 118 -0.28 17.69 8.49
C ARG A 118 1.17 17.23 8.58
N ARG A 119 1.55 16.52 9.65
CA ARG A 119 2.89 15.97 9.81
C ARG A 119 3.15 14.85 8.80
N ALA A 120 2.19 13.96 8.57
CA ALA A 120 2.27 12.91 7.57
C ALA A 120 2.34 13.49 6.14
N CYS A 121 1.55 14.53 5.84
CA CYS A 121 1.56 15.25 4.56
C CYS A 121 2.86 16.04 4.28
N LYS A 122 3.67 16.34 5.29
CA LYS A 122 4.92 17.11 5.11
C LYS A 122 6.19 16.28 5.29
N ALA A 123 6.08 15.08 5.84
CA ALA A 123 7.22 14.22 6.10
C ALA A 123 7.70 13.57 4.79
N PRO A 124 8.87 13.93 4.24
CA PRO A 124 9.33 13.28 3.02
C PRO A 124 9.58 11.79 3.28
N PRO A 125 9.29 10.90 2.32
CA PRO A 125 9.55 9.46 2.45
C PRO A 125 11.04 9.11 2.43
N GLY A 126 11.91 10.08 2.14
CA GLY A 126 13.28 9.86 1.69
C GLY A 126 13.32 9.79 0.16
N TYR A 127 14.39 10.30 -0.43
CA TYR A 127 14.59 10.30 -1.88
C TYR A 127 15.99 9.80 -2.21
N ILE A 128 16.06 8.77 -3.04
CA ILE A 128 17.31 8.23 -3.54
C ILE A 128 17.72 9.06 -4.75
N THR A 129 18.90 9.65 -4.63
CA THR A 129 19.64 10.41 -5.65
C THR A 129 21.07 9.89 -5.64
N GLU A 130 21.89 10.28 -6.62
CA GLU A 130 23.31 9.92 -6.63
C GLU A 130 24.02 10.31 -5.32
N ASN A 131 23.68 11.46 -4.76
CA ASN A 131 24.29 11.97 -3.52
C ASN A 131 23.73 11.31 -2.25
N SER A 132 22.49 10.80 -2.28
CA SER A 132 21.83 10.23 -1.10
C SER A 132 21.80 8.71 -1.08
N ILE A 133 22.24 8.04 -2.14
CA ILE A 133 22.15 6.58 -2.27
C ILE A 133 22.84 5.83 -1.12
N MET A 134 23.99 6.31 -0.67
CA MET A 134 24.74 5.69 0.45
C MET A 134 23.98 5.76 1.78
N LYS A 135 23.10 6.76 1.96
CA LYS A 135 22.27 6.89 3.17
C LYS A 135 21.22 5.79 3.26
N PHE A 136 20.72 5.32 2.11
CA PHE A 136 19.57 4.42 2.01
C PHE A 136 19.94 2.97 1.70
N ASP A 137 21.20 2.69 1.34
CA ASP A 137 21.69 1.34 1.01
C ASP A 137 21.91 0.48 2.29
N ASN A 138 20.84 0.21 3.02
CA ASN A 138 20.89 -0.46 4.33
C ASN A 138 20.41 -1.92 4.32
N TYR A 139 20.09 -2.46 3.14
CA TYR A 139 19.41 -3.75 2.98
C TYR A 139 20.17 -4.64 1.99
N PRO A 140 20.42 -5.91 2.33
CA PRO A 140 20.98 -6.87 1.38
C PRO A 140 19.97 -7.18 0.27
N TYR A 141 20.46 -7.58 -0.91
CA TYR A 141 19.61 -8.13 -1.96
C TYR A 141 19.28 -9.59 -1.66
N ASP A 142 18.00 -9.95 -1.73
CA ASP A 142 17.54 -11.34 -1.55
C ASP A 142 17.64 -12.18 -2.84
N ASN A 143 17.96 -11.55 -3.98
CA ASN A 143 17.99 -12.14 -5.31
C ASN A 143 16.70 -12.91 -5.68
N LEU A 144 15.59 -12.52 -5.06
CA LEU A 144 14.25 -13.08 -5.27
C LEU A 144 13.26 -11.96 -5.58
N LEU A 145 13.08 -11.02 -4.65
CA LEU A 145 12.26 -9.83 -4.82
C LEU A 145 13.09 -8.65 -5.34
N TYR A 146 14.36 -8.59 -4.95
CA TYR A 146 15.26 -7.49 -5.27
C TYR A 146 16.60 -8.03 -5.74
N THR A 147 17.03 -7.52 -6.90
CA THR A 147 18.32 -7.84 -7.52
C THR A 147 19.09 -6.54 -7.75
N ASN A 148 20.41 -6.63 -7.78
CA ASN A 148 21.25 -5.46 -8.02
C ASN A 148 21.20 -5.07 -9.51
N LYS A 149 20.31 -4.13 -9.83
CA LYS A 149 20.07 -3.63 -11.19
C LYS A 149 20.07 -2.10 -11.19
N LEU A 150 20.29 -1.50 -12.36
CA LEU A 150 20.07 -0.07 -12.57
C LEU A 150 18.58 0.19 -12.80
N CYS A 151 18.08 1.29 -12.24
CA CYS A 151 16.74 1.77 -12.58
C CYS A 151 16.76 2.29 -14.03
N PRO A 152 15.89 1.78 -14.91
CA PRO A 152 15.87 2.21 -16.31
C PRO A 152 15.38 3.65 -16.50
N THR A 153 14.69 4.25 -15.51
CA THR A 153 14.15 5.61 -15.61
C THR A 153 15.16 6.68 -15.18
N VAL A 154 15.81 6.48 -14.04
CA VAL A 154 16.72 7.47 -13.43
C VAL A 154 18.19 7.07 -13.52
N HIS A 155 18.49 5.90 -14.09
CA HIS A 155 19.84 5.36 -14.30
C HIS A 155 20.73 5.26 -13.06
N ILE A 156 20.13 5.30 -11.87
CA ILE A 156 20.79 5.02 -10.59
C ILE A 156 20.54 3.56 -10.16
N ARG A 157 21.46 2.98 -9.39
CA ARG A 157 21.30 1.63 -8.80
C ARG A 157 20.02 1.55 -7.98
N LYS A 158 19.20 0.52 -8.25
CA LYS A 158 18.00 0.20 -7.47
C LYS A 158 18.44 -0.49 -6.19
N LEU A 159 18.19 0.16 -5.06
CA LEU A 159 18.50 -0.42 -3.75
C LEU A 159 17.47 -1.49 -3.41
N ALA A 160 17.85 -2.46 -2.59
CA ALA A 160 16.86 -3.42 -2.09
C ALA A 160 15.74 -2.67 -1.37
N ARG A 161 14.49 -3.08 -1.64
CA ARG A 161 13.26 -2.44 -1.12
C ARG A 161 12.97 -1.03 -1.65
N SER A 162 13.73 -0.48 -2.60
CA SER A 162 13.41 0.80 -3.23
C SER A 162 12.55 0.64 -4.49
N LYS A 163 11.82 1.70 -4.84
CA LYS A 163 11.00 1.75 -6.06
C LYS A 163 10.94 3.16 -6.63
N TYR A 164 11.00 3.27 -7.95
CA TYR A 164 10.63 4.52 -8.63
C TYR A 164 9.10 4.65 -8.67
N ASP A 165 8.60 5.69 -8.02
CA ASP A 165 7.19 6.02 -8.00
C ASP A 165 6.89 7.05 -9.11
N ARG A 166 6.09 6.63 -10.10
CA ARG A 166 5.70 7.47 -11.24
C ARG A 166 4.78 8.61 -10.86
N VAL A 167 4.03 8.48 -9.77
CA VAL A 167 3.09 9.53 -9.34
C VAL A 167 3.88 10.71 -8.77
N SER A 168 4.86 10.43 -7.90
CA SER A 168 5.73 11.47 -7.36
C SER A 168 6.92 11.84 -8.27
N ASN A 169 7.23 11.02 -9.28
CA ASN A 169 8.44 11.08 -10.10
C ASN A 169 9.73 11.07 -9.25
N ARG A 170 9.77 10.19 -8.24
CA ARG A 170 10.89 10.06 -7.32
C ARG A 170 11.22 8.61 -7.06
N HIS A 171 12.51 8.34 -6.83
CA HIS A 171 12.97 7.04 -6.34
C HIS A 171 12.91 7.02 -4.82
N VAL A 172 12.05 6.16 -4.26
CA VAL A 172 11.72 6.13 -2.84
C VAL A 172 12.35 4.89 -2.18
N PRO A 173 13.09 5.06 -1.06
CA PRO A 173 13.65 3.97 -0.29
C PRO A 173 12.56 3.27 0.54
N ARG A 174 12.69 1.95 0.73
CA ARG A 174 11.72 1.10 1.45
C ARG A 174 10.27 1.45 1.08
N PHE A 175 10.00 1.50 -0.23
CA PHE A 175 8.74 2.00 -0.76
C PHE A 175 7.58 1.13 -0.31
N ASP A 176 6.55 1.76 0.26
CA ASP A 176 5.33 1.07 0.69
C ASP A 176 4.21 1.22 -0.34
N HIS A 177 3.73 2.44 -0.54
CA HIS A 177 2.70 2.79 -1.52
C HIS A 177 2.67 4.30 -1.77
N TYR A 178 1.97 4.74 -2.82
CA TYR A 178 1.57 6.14 -2.96
C TYR A 178 0.24 6.37 -2.24
N CYS A 179 0.19 7.32 -1.30
CA CYS A 179 -1.01 7.64 -0.55
C CYS A 179 -1.61 8.95 -1.05
N GLY A 180 -2.72 8.87 -1.79
CA GLY A 180 -3.42 10.06 -2.29
C GLY A 180 -3.97 10.97 -1.18
N TRP A 181 -4.35 10.41 -0.03
CA TRP A 181 -4.78 11.17 1.16
C TRP A 181 -3.66 12.02 1.79
N LEU A 182 -2.40 11.63 1.58
CA LEU A 182 -1.22 12.39 1.99
C LEU A 182 -0.56 13.15 0.83
N ASN A 183 -1.07 12.95 -0.39
CA ASN A 183 -0.51 13.43 -1.65
C ASN A 183 1.00 13.19 -1.77
N GLN A 184 1.47 12.01 -1.38
CA GLN A 184 2.88 11.60 -1.49
C GLN A 184 3.08 10.09 -1.31
N SER A 185 4.25 9.62 -1.67
CA SER A 185 4.71 8.26 -1.38
C SER A 185 4.95 8.08 0.12
N VAL A 186 4.61 6.88 0.61
CA VAL A 186 4.99 6.40 1.93
C VAL A 186 6.21 5.48 1.75
N GLY A 187 7.28 5.77 2.47
CA GLY A 187 8.57 5.08 2.37
C GLY A 187 9.35 5.13 3.68
N GLU A 188 10.65 4.88 3.61
CA GLU A 188 11.51 4.65 4.78
C GLU A 188 11.38 5.73 5.87
N GLU A 189 11.48 7.01 5.52
CA GLU A 189 11.60 8.09 6.51
C GLU A 189 10.25 8.61 7.05
N ASN A 190 9.15 8.35 6.34
CA ASN A 190 7.82 8.84 6.72
C ASN A 190 6.79 7.78 7.15
N TYR A 191 7.09 6.49 6.98
CA TYR A 191 6.16 5.42 7.33
C TYR A 191 5.67 5.50 8.79
N ARG A 192 6.53 5.93 9.74
CA ARG A 192 6.13 6.20 11.13
C ARG A 192 5.07 7.28 11.31
N TYR A 193 5.14 8.36 10.52
CA TYR A 193 4.15 9.44 10.59
C TYR A 193 2.84 9.01 9.94
N PHE A 194 2.91 8.22 8.88
CA PHE A 194 1.74 7.57 8.28
C PHE A 194 1.05 6.63 9.28
N LEU A 195 1.79 5.73 9.96
CA LEU A 195 1.22 4.85 10.98
C LEU A 195 0.63 5.63 12.16
N PHE A 196 1.30 6.69 12.62
CA PHE A 196 0.78 7.52 13.69
C PHE A 196 -0.49 8.28 13.28
N PHE A 197 -0.50 8.85 12.07
CA PHE A 197 -1.70 9.45 11.48
C PHE A 197 -2.85 8.45 11.44
N LEU A 198 -2.61 7.24 10.93
CA LEU A 198 -3.62 6.19 10.82
C LEU A 198 -4.14 5.77 12.20
N LEU A 199 -3.24 5.53 13.17
CA LEU A 199 -3.61 5.19 14.54
C LEU A 199 -4.47 6.27 15.20
N VAL A 200 -4.03 7.54 15.15
CA VAL A 200 -4.76 8.68 15.73
C VAL A 200 -6.16 8.79 15.12
N HIS A 201 -6.28 8.63 13.80
CA HIS A 201 -7.58 8.70 13.13
C HIS A 201 -8.47 7.52 13.49
N THR A 202 -7.95 6.30 13.55
CA THR A 202 -8.70 5.12 13.99
C THR A 202 -9.23 5.30 15.41
N VAL A 203 -8.38 5.77 16.34
CA VAL A 203 -8.81 6.04 17.72
C VAL A 203 -9.85 7.16 17.78
N MET A 204 -9.68 8.22 16.99
CA MET A 204 -10.64 9.33 16.94
C MET A 204 -12.01 8.87 16.46
N VAL A 205 -12.09 8.10 15.37
CA VAL A 205 -13.40 7.67 14.83
C VAL A 205 -14.09 6.67 15.76
N ILE A 206 -13.34 5.82 16.46
CA ILE A 206 -13.88 4.92 17.51
C ILE A 206 -14.44 5.76 18.65
N TYR A 207 -13.64 6.67 19.20
CA TYR A 207 -14.02 7.53 20.32
C TYR A 207 -15.24 8.40 19.98
N GLY A 208 -15.22 9.05 18.81
CA GLY A 208 -16.33 9.88 18.32
C GLY A 208 -17.62 9.07 18.11
N SER A 209 -17.51 7.83 17.59
CA SER A 209 -18.65 6.93 17.45
C SER A 209 -19.25 6.57 18.81
N ILE A 210 -18.42 6.19 19.78
CA ILE A 210 -18.86 5.83 21.14
C ILE A 210 -19.56 7.02 21.81
N VAL A 211 -18.92 8.20 21.83
CA VAL A 211 -19.50 9.40 22.46
C VAL A 211 -20.82 9.78 21.80
N THR A 212 -20.90 9.74 20.47
CA THR A 212 -22.14 10.10 19.76
C THR A 212 -23.24 9.07 19.97
N ALA A 213 -22.92 7.78 20.01
CA ALA A 213 -23.88 6.74 20.35
C ALA A 213 -24.41 6.88 21.79
N LEU A 214 -23.54 7.24 22.74
CA LEU A 214 -23.93 7.52 24.13
C LEU A 214 -24.82 8.76 24.24
N LEU A 215 -24.60 9.79 23.40
CA LEU A 215 -25.51 10.94 23.33
C LEU A 215 -26.92 10.51 22.89
N PHE A 216 -27.03 9.71 21.83
CA PHE A 216 -28.32 9.15 21.41
C PHE A 216 -28.96 8.28 22.48
N TYR A 217 -28.16 7.48 23.19
CA TYR A 217 -28.66 6.68 24.31
C TYR A 217 -29.17 7.56 25.47
N GLY A 218 -28.45 8.64 25.79
CA GLY A 218 -28.91 9.63 26.77
C GLY A 218 -30.24 10.26 26.36
N GLU A 219 -30.41 10.63 25.08
CA GLU A 219 -31.67 11.18 24.58
C GLU A 219 -32.87 10.24 24.79
N ILE A 220 -32.65 8.93 24.61
CA ILE A 220 -33.68 7.91 24.83
C ILE A 220 -34.09 7.86 26.30
N ILE A 221 -33.12 7.89 27.22
CA ILE A 221 -33.36 7.82 28.66
C ILE A 221 -33.96 9.13 29.18
N ASP A 222 -33.34 10.26 28.86
CA ASP A 222 -33.64 11.57 29.43
C ASP A 222 -35.05 12.05 29.04
N LYS A 223 -35.53 11.63 27.86
CA LYS A 223 -36.89 11.91 27.38
C LYS A 223 -37.87 10.75 27.57
N ASP A 224 -37.43 9.65 28.19
CA ASP A 224 -38.21 8.43 28.38
C ASP A 224 -38.91 7.95 27.09
N LEU A 225 -38.16 7.93 25.98
CA LEU A 225 -38.73 7.79 24.64
C LEU A 225 -39.47 6.47 24.43
N HIS A 226 -39.11 5.40 25.16
CA HIS A 226 -39.80 4.11 25.07
C HIS A 226 -41.20 4.10 25.70
N ASN A 227 -41.49 5.06 26.58
CA ASN A 227 -42.82 5.24 27.16
C ASN A 227 -43.57 6.44 26.55
N ALA A 228 -42.93 7.19 25.66
CA ALA A 228 -43.54 8.32 24.97
C ALA A 228 -44.73 7.87 24.10
N ARG A 229 -45.76 8.71 24.07
CA ARG A 229 -46.98 8.48 23.28
C ARG A 229 -46.94 9.31 22.01
N PHE A 230 -47.17 8.65 20.87
CA PHE A 230 -47.24 9.26 19.55
C PHE A 230 -48.67 9.16 19.00
N PHE A 231 -49.10 10.16 18.25
CA PHE A 231 -50.40 10.15 17.60
C PHE A 231 -50.28 9.60 16.17
N ASN A 232 -51.07 8.58 15.86
CA ASN A 232 -51.21 8.11 14.49
C ASN A 232 -52.05 9.11 13.69
N VAL A 233 -51.46 9.82 12.74
CA VAL A 233 -52.13 10.86 11.94
C VAL A 233 -53.31 10.30 11.12
N ALA A 234 -53.29 9.02 10.74
CA ALA A 234 -54.34 8.41 9.93
C ALA A 234 -55.53 7.90 10.78
N THR A 235 -55.28 7.40 11.98
CA THR A 235 -56.32 6.80 12.84
C THR A 235 -56.69 7.65 14.05
N GLY A 236 -55.92 8.69 14.37
CA GLY A 236 -56.06 9.51 15.57
C GLY A 236 -55.69 8.79 16.87
N ALA A 237 -55.32 7.51 16.82
CA ALA A 237 -55.03 6.71 18.00
C ALA A 237 -53.67 7.07 18.62
N GLU A 238 -53.62 7.09 19.95
CA GLU A 238 -52.36 7.12 20.69
C GLU A 238 -51.68 5.75 20.65
N VAL A 239 -50.40 5.75 20.32
CA VAL A 239 -49.56 4.55 20.27
C VAL A 239 -48.31 4.80 21.12
N ILE A 240 -47.95 3.82 21.95
CA ILE A 240 -46.69 3.85 22.69
C ILE A 240 -45.54 3.62 21.71
N ALA A 241 -44.46 4.37 21.87
CA ALA A 241 -43.31 4.29 20.98
C ALA A 241 -42.72 2.88 20.90
N ASP A 242 -42.63 2.34 19.69
CA ASP A 242 -41.80 1.18 19.41
C ASP A 242 -40.35 1.60 19.07
N ASN A 243 -39.44 0.62 18.98
CA ASN A 243 -38.03 0.88 18.68
C ASN A 243 -37.82 1.59 17.34
N MET A 244 -38.70 1.36 16.35
CA MET A 244 -38.60 1.98 15.03
C MET A 244 -39.04 3.44 15.05
N MET A 245 -40.09 3.77 15.83
CA MET A 245 -40.51 5.14 16.07
C MET A 245 -39.43 5.93 16.80
N VAL A 246 -38.81 5.34 17.83
CA VAL A 246 -37.68 5.97 18.53
C VAL A 246 -36.51 6.20 17.58
N PHE A 247 -36.14 5.19 16.77
CA PHE A 247 -35.09 5.34 15.76
C PHE A 247 -35.41 6.47 14.76
N HIS A 248 -36.62 6.49 14.20
CA HIS A 248 -37.03 7.56 13.28
C HIS A 248 -37.05 8.93 13.95
N TYR A 249 -37.51 9.02 15.21
CA TYR A 249 -37.49 10.26 15.99
C TYR A 249 -36.05 10.79 16.12
N LEU A 250 -35.11 9.95 16.54
CA LEU A 250 -33.70 10.34 16.69
C LEU A 250 -33.08 10.73 15.35
N LEU A 251 -33.36 9.95 14.29
CA LEU A 251 -32.86 10.22 12.94
C LEU A 251 -33.38 11.54 12.38
N MET A 252 -34.66 11.87 12.60
CA MET A 252 -35.25 13.10 12.07
C MET A 252 -34.88 14.32 12.92
N THR A 253 -34.85 14.17 14.24
CA THR A 253 -34.55 15.27 15.18
C THR A 253 -33.06 15.64 15.15
N HIS A 254 -32.18 14.63 15.06
CA HIS A 254 -30.73 14.81 15.08
C HIS A 254 -30.07 14.29 13.80
N PHE A 255 -30.68 14.58 12.65
CA PHE A 255 -30.26 14.08 11.33
C PHE A 255 -28.76 14.24 11.07
N TYR A 256 -28.22 15.45 11.28
CA TYR A 256 -26.79 15.71 11.03
C TYR A 256 -25.88 14.87 11.92
N LEU A 257 -26.22 14.73 13.20
CA LEU A 257 -25.44 13.95 14.16
C LEU A 257 -25.52 12.44 13.84
N ALA A 258 -26.70 11.96 13.41
CA ALA A 258 -26.89 10.59 12.95
C ALA A 258 -26.05 10.28 11.70
N MET A 259 -25.96 11.21 10.75
CA MET A 259 -25.10 11.07 9.56
C MET A 259 -23.62 11.03 9.94
N VAL A 260 -23.18 11.85 10.90
CA VAL A 260 -21.80 11.81 11.41
C VAL A 260 -21.52 10.50 12.14
N LEU A 261 -22.44 10.00 12.96
CA LEU A 261 -22.28 8.69 13.62
C LEU A 261 -22.17 7.55 12.59
N LEU A 262 -23.01 7.55 11.57
CA LEU A 262 -22.95 6.57 10.49
C LEU A 262 -21.58 6.61 9.79
N LEU A 263 -21.13 7.80 9.41
CA LEU A 263 -19.83 8.00 8.79
C LEU A 263 -18.68 7.51 9.68
N MET A 264 -18.65 7.92 10.96
CA MET A 264 -17.60 7.52 11.90
C MET A 264 -17.61 6.00 12.17
N SER A 265 -18.79 5.37 12.18
CA SER A 265 -18.92 3.92 12.34
C SER A 265 -18.35 3.16 11.14
N ILE A 266 -18.65 3.61 9.91
CA ILE A 266 -18.07 3.03 8.70
C ILE A 266 -16.55 3.25 8.67
N MET A 267 -16.09 4.45 9.00
CA MET A 267 -14.66 4.78 9.05
C MET A 267 -13.93 3.99 10.13
N THR A 268 -14.59 3.66 11.25
CA THR A 268 -14.03 2.79 12.29
C THR A 268 -13.66 1.42 11.72
N LEU A 269 -14.57 0.81 10.95
CA LEU A 269 -14.31 -0.49 10.32
C LEU A 269 -13.20 -0.38 9.27
N MET A 270 -13.28 0.63 8.40
CA MET A 270 -12.31 0.81 7.30
C MET A 270 -10.90 1.12 7.82
N LEU A 271 -10.76 2.13 8.68
CA LEU A 271 -9.46 2.53 9.24
C LEU A 271 -8.94 1.51 10.24
N GLY A 272 -9.82 0.82 10.98
CA GLY A 272 -9.45 -0.30 11.85
C GLY A 272 -8.84 -1.45 11.07
N ALA A 273 -9.47 -1.89 9.98
CA ALA A 273 -8.95 -2.92 9.10
C ALA A 273 -7.63 -2.49 8.44
N PHE A 274 -7.55 -1.24 7.97
CA PHE A 274 -6.36 -0.70 7.34
C PHE A 274 -5.17 -0.60 8.32
N LEU A 275 -5.43 -0.14 9.55
CA LEU A 275 -4.43 -0.13 10.62
C LEU A 275 -3.99 -1.56 10.97
N GLY A 276 -4.93 -2.49 11.14
CA GLY A 276 -4.63 -3.90 11.41
C GLY A 276 -3.74 -4.53 10.35
N PHE A 277 -4.02 -4.26 9.07
CA PHE A 277 -3.18 -4.70 7.96
C PHE A 277 -1.76 -4.13 8.05
N HIS A 278 -1.63 -2.82 8.30
CA HIS A 278 -0.32 -2.17 8.42
C HIS A 278 0.48 -2.65 9.63
N LEU A 279 -0.18 -2.94 10.77
CA LEU A 279 0.46 -3.58 11.92
C LEU A 279 0.91 -5.00 11.59
N TYR A 280 0.10 -5.76 10.86
CA TYR A 280 0.43 -7.13 10.42
C TYR A 280 1.65 -7.19 9.51
N ILE A 281 1.72 -6.35 8.46
CA ILE A 281 2.89 -6.35 7.56
C ILE A 281 4.14 -5.83 8.27
N THR A 282 3.98 -4.84 9.16
CA THR A 282 5.08 -4.33 9.98
C THR A 282 5.62 -5.41 10.89
N ALA A 283 4.75 -6.21 11.54
CA ALA A 283 5.17 -7.31 12.40
C ALA A 283 6.01 -8.37 11.67
N ARG A 284 5.86 -8.50 10.34
CA ARG A 284 6.60 -9.45 9.49
C ARG A 284 7.72 -8.82 8.65
N GLY A 285 8.11 -7.59 8.97
CA GLY A 285 9.22 -6.91 8.28
C GLY A 285 8.92 -6.58 6.82
N MET A 286 7.65 -6.50 6.42
CA MET A 286 7.22 -6.24 5.04
C MET A 286 6.65 -4.83 4.86
N THR A 287 6.76 -4.32 3.64
CA THR A 287 5.97 -3.21 3.09
C THR A 287 4.73 -3.74 2.37
N THR A 288 3.78 -2.86 2.04
CA THR A 288 2.61 -3.19 1.20
C THR A 288 3.05 -3.69 -0.18
N ASN A 289 4.03 -3.02 -0.80
CA ASN A 289 4.63 -3.44 -2.06
C ASN A 289 5.19 -4.88 -1.97
N GLU A 290 5.90 -5.20 -0.90
CA GLU A 290 6.44 -6.55 -0.66
C GLU A 290 5.35 -7.57 -0.38
N TYR A 291 4.30 -7.22 0.34
CA TYR A 291 3.18 -8.12 0.61
C TYR A 291 2.55 -8.65 -0.69
N PHE A 292 2.38 -7.77 -1.69
CA PHE A 292 1.89 -8.17 -3.01
C PHE A 292 2.94 -8.97 -3.80
N LYS A 293 4.23 -8.60 -3.76
CA LYS A 293 5.30 -9.40 -4.39
C LYS A 293 5.35 -10.83 -3.80
N TRP A 294 5.26 -10.97 -2.48
CA TRP A 294 5.18 -12.26 -1.79
C TRP A 294 3.92 -13.06 -2.11
N LYS A 295 2.81 -12.41 -2.50
CA LYS A 295 1.61 -13.10 -3.00
C LYS A 295 1.90 -13.79 -4.34
N GLU A 296 2.62 -13.12 -5.23
CA GLU A 296 3.03 -13.68 -6.52
C GLU A 296 4.07 -14.80 -6.36
N VAL A 297 5.07 -14.61 -5.48
CA VAL A 297 6.04 -15.69 -5.14
C VAL A 297 5.32 -16.94 -4.62
N ARG A 298 4.30 -16.78 -3.76
CA ARG A 298 3.50 -17.92 -3.27
C ARG A 298 2.71 -18.62 -4.38
N LYS A 299 2.15 -17.87 -5.33
CA LYS A 299 1.45 -18.46 -6.49
C LYS A 299 2.42 -19.23 -7.38
N TRP A 300 3.56 -18.62 -7.72
CA TRP A 300 4.62 -19.25 -8.49
C TRP A 300 5.10 -20.54 -7.82
N TYR A 301 5.43 -20.49 -6.52
CA TYR A 301 5.92 -21.65 -5.78
C TYR A 301 4.91 -22.80 -5.77
N LYS A 302 3.61 -22.51 -5.55
CA LYS A 302 2.55 -23.52 -5.63
C LYS A 302 2.46 -24.16 -7.01
N LYS A 303 2.61 -23.36 -8.09
CA LYS A 303 2.59 -23.87 -9.47
C LYS A 303 3.81 -24.75 -9.74
N ALA A 304 5.01 -24.26 -9.43
CA ALA A 304 6.27 -24.99 -9.61
C ALA A 304 6.27 -26.31 -8.82
N THR A 305 5.81 -26.30 -7.57
CA THR A 305 5.71 -27.50 -6.73
C THR A 305 4.78 -28.54 -7.35
N ARG A 306 3.63 -28.12 -7.88
CA ARG A 306 2.70 -29.04 -8.57
C ARG A 306 3.28 -29.61 -9.85
N GLN A 307 3.99 -28.79 -10.64
CA GLN A 307 4.65 -29.23 -11.86
C GLN A 307 5.75 -30.25 -11.56
N TYR A 308 6.58 -29.98 -10.55
CA TYR A 308 7.63 -30.90 -10.10
C TYR A 308 7.06 -32.21 -9.57
N GLN A 309 6.05 -32.17 -8.68
CA GLN A 309 5.39 -33.37 -8.15
C GLN A 309 4.78 -34.22 -9.27
N LYS A 310 4.16 -33.58 -10.28
CA LYS A 310 3.63 -34.29 -11.44
C LYS A 310 4.76 -34.92 -12.27
N ALA A 311 5.86 -34.21 -12.50
CA ALA A 311 6.98 -34.73 -13.26
C ALA A 311 7.69 -35.90 -12.57
N VAL A 312 7.76 -35.89 -11.24
CA VAL A 312 8.21 -37.01 -10.41
C VAL A 312 7.26 -38.21 -10.55
N GLN A 313 5.94 -37.98 -10.51
CA GLN A 313 4.94 -39.04 -10.71
C GLN A 313 4.98 -39.64 -12.13
N ASP A 314 5.19 -38.81 -13.14
CA ASP A 314 5.28 -39.20 -14.55
C ASP A 314 6.64 -39.85 -14.89
N GLY A 315 7.54 -40.02 -13.91
CA GLY A 315 8.87 -40.60 -14.10
C GLY A 315 9.84 -39.74 -14.93
N LYS A 316 9.48 -38.48 -15.20
CA LYS A 316 10.27 -37.53 -16.00
C LYS A 316 11.44 -36.92 -15.22
N VAL A 317 11.40 -36.99 -13.89
CA VAL A 317 12.46 -36.49 -13.00
C VAL A 317 12.76 -37.57 -11.97
N GLY A 318 14.02 -38.02 -11.91
CA GLY A 318 14.47 -38.95 -10.88
C GLY A 318 14.41 -38.30 -9.51
N VAL A 319 13.95 -39.03 -8.50
CA VAL A 319 13.96 -38.57 -7.10
C VAL A 319 15.42 -38.48 -6.64
N SER A 320 16.04 -37.33 -6.85
CA SER A 320 17.35 -37.03 -6.28
C SER A 320 17.13 -36.45 -4.88
N VAL A 321 17.26 -37.29 -3.86
CA VAL A 321 17.40 -36.84 -2.47
C VAL A 321 18.76 -36.15 -2.35
N SER A 322 18.82 -34.85 -2.64
CA SER A 322 20.01 -34.05 -2.44
C SER A 322 19.98 -33.39 -1.06
N ASN A 323 20.56 -34.09 -0.08
CA ASN A 323 21.06 -33.44 1.13
C ASN A 323 22.33 -32.67 0.75
N ASN A 324 22.19 -31.41 0.32
CA ASN A 324 23.28 -30.44 0.46
C ASN A 324 22.77 -29.00 0.33
N SER A 325 23.00 -28.24 1.40
CA SER A 325 22.87 -26.80 1.47
C SER A 325 24.00 -26.13 0.68
N SER A 326 23.77 -25.83 -0.59
CA SER A 326 24.60 -24.88 -1.34
C SER A 326 23.69 -23.95 -2.14
N SER A 327 23.81 -22.65 -1.86
CA SER A 327 23.08 -21.59 -2.55
C SER A 327 23.62 -21.45 -3.97
N SER A 328 23.03 -22.16 -4.93
CA SER A 328 23.22 -21.89 -6.34
C SER A 328 22.33 -20.73 -6.77
N SER A 329 22.94 -19.73 -7.40
CA SER A 329 22.24 -18.63 -8.07
C SER A 329 21.52 -19.20 -9.29
N VAL A 330 20.25 -19.54 -9.11
CA VAL A 330 19.38 -19.99 -10.20
C VAL A 330 18.96 -18.77 -11.02
N ASP A 331 19.29 -18.80 -12.31
CA ASP A 331 18.68 -17.93 -13.32
C ASP A 331 17.23 -18.42 -13.52
N LYS A 332 16.30 -17.80 -12.79
CA LYS A 332 14.88 -18.21 -12.73
C LYS A 332 14.12 -17.47 -13.80
N GLY A 333 13.43 -18.23 -14.67
CA GLY A 333 12.43 -17.71 -15.60
C GLY A 333 11.49 -16.70 -14.93
N GLY A 334 11.75 -15.42 -15.19
CA GLY A 334 10.80 -14.31 -15.21
C GLY A 334 9.84 -14.16 -14.03
N ILE A 335 10.30 -14.11 -12.78
CA ILE A 335 9.68 -13.14 -11.85
C ILE A 335 10.40 -11.82 -12.14
N SER A 336 9.96 -11.11 -13.19
CA SER A 336 10.63 -9.87 -13.54
C SER A 336 10.35 -8.85 -12.44
N ASP A 337 11.44 -8.31 -11.89
CA ASP A 337 11.44 -7.06 -11.12
C ASP A 337 10.83 -5.90 -11.94
N ASP A 338 10.67 -6.08 -13.26
CA ASP A 338 10.08 -5.14 -14.22
C ASP A 338 8.54 -5.20 -14.28
N THR A 339 7.89 -6.14 -13.58
CA THR A 339 6.44 -6.04 -13.29
C THR A 339 6.13 -4.93 -12.29
N ASP A 340 7.15 -4.26 -11.74
CA ASP A 340 6.98 -2.93 -11.18
C ASP A 340 6.48 -2.01 -12.31
N ILE A 341 5.16 -1.73 -12.32
CA ILE A 341 4.44 -0.69 -13.08
C ILE A 341 4.94 0.72 -12.67
N GLY A 342 6.23 0.86 -12.41
CA GLY A 342 6.96 2.06 -12.02
C GLY A 342 8.20 2.31 -12.88
N CYS A 343 8.89 1.27 -13.38
CA CYS A 343 10.20 1.44 -14.03
C CYS A 343 10.14 1.63 -15.56
N THR A 344 9.05 1.24 -16.24
CA THR A 344 8.83 1.59 -17.65
C THR A 344 8.23 3.00 -17.77
N GLY A 345 8.94 4.00 -18.29
CA GLY A 345 8.34 5.32 -18.53
C GLY A 345 7.23 5.26 -19.60
N PRO A 346 6.37 6.29 -19.72
CA PRO A 346 5.56 6.45 -20.92
C PRO A 346 6.51 6.58 -22.13
N MET A 347 6.37 5.69 -23.11
CA MET A 347 7.08 5.82 -24.38
C MET A 347 6.75 7.19 -24.99
N ASN A 348 7.74 8.08 -25.06
CA ASN A 348 7.67 9.18 -26.02
C ASN A 348 7.75 8.57 -27.42
N THR A 349 6.60 8.52 -28.08
CA THR A 349 6.53 8.42 -29.54
C THR A 349 7.26 9.61 -30.14
N THR A 350 8.54 9.42 -30.43
CA THR A 350 9.27 10.28 -31.35
C THR A 350 9.74 9.38 -32.48
N THR A 351 8.98 9.43 -33.55
CA THR A 351 9.37 8.98 -34.88
C THR A 351 10.70 9.61 -35.27
N SER A 352 11.72 8.79 -35.51
CA SER A 352 12.84 9.19 -36.36
C SER A 352 13.28 8.00 -37.21
N ASN A 353 12.91 8.08 -38.48
CA ASN A 353 13.48 7.30 -39.58
C ASN A 353 14.99 7.57 -39.70
N GLY A 354 15.75 6.54 -40.04
CA GLY A 354 16.82 6.67 -41.05
C GLY A 354 18.27 6.51 -40.61
N SER A 355 18.91 5.50 -41.22
CA SER A 355 20.31 5.41 -41.69
C SER A 355 21.47 5.10 -40.71
N GLY A 356 21.98 3.86 -40.84
CA GLY A 356 23.34 3.56 -41.33
C GLY A 356 24.56 3.83 -40.44
N GLY A 357 25.26 2.78 -40.02
CA GLY A 357 26.62 2.91 -39.47
C GLY A 357 27.14 1.65 -38.79
N THR A 358 27.83 0.80 -39.54
CA THR A 358 28.49 -0.45 -39.16
C THR A 358 29.64 -0.26 -38.15
N ALA A 359 29.72 -1.09 -37.11
CA ALA A 359 31.00 -1.50 -36.52
C ALA A 359 30.86 -2.86 -35.79
N THR A 360 31.55 -3.84 -36.36
CA THR A 360 31.62 -5.25 -35.99
C THR A 360 32.40 -5.46 -34.69
N THR A 361 31.94 -6.33 -33.80
CA THR A 361 32.84 -7.13 -32.96
C THR A 361 32.27 -8.55 -32.86
N THR A 362 33.02 -9.45 -33.47
CA THR A 362 32.77 -10.87 -33.66
C THR A 362 32.77 -11.62 -32.34
N THR A 363 31.75 -12.41 -32.06
CA THR A 363 31.90 -13.60 -31.21
C THR A 363 31.20 -14.75 -31.89
N SER A 364 32.03 -15.68 -32.38
CA SER A 364 31.67 -16.91 -33.06
C SER A 364 30.67 -17.72 -32.23
N THR A 365 29.44 -17.81 -32.71
CA THR A 365 28.47 -18.79 -32.20
C THR A 365 28.24 -19.79 -33.31
N THR A 366 28.69 -21.02 -33.10
CA THR A 366 28.44 -22.15 -34.00
C THR A 366 26.94 -22.36 -34.10
N THR A 367 26.38 -22.07 -35.26
CA THR A 367 24.96 -22.24 -35.59
C THR A 367 24.66 -23.73 -35.70
N THR A 368 24.00 -24.31 -34.70
CA THR A 368 23.17 -25.49 -34.92
C THR A 368 21.72 -25.02 -34.94
N ASN A 369 21.12 -25.13 -36.12
CA ASN A 369 19.70 -24.92 -36.35
C ASN A 369 18.88 -25.83 -35.42
N LYS A 370 18.31 -25.28 -34.34
CA LYS A 370 17.20 -25.90 -33.64
C LYS A 370 15.91 -25.24 -34.07
N THR A 371 15.10 -26.02 -34.78
CA THR A 371 13.71 -25.76 -35.09
C THR A 371 12.92 -25.42 -33.83
N LYS A 372 12.01 -24.47 -33.99
CA LYS A 372 11.05 -23.97 -33.02
C LYS A 372 10.02 -25.05 -32.69
N ASN A 373 10.41 -26.05 -31.89
CA ASN A 373 9.56 -26.99 -31.14
C ASN A 373 10.46 -27.66 -30.08
N ASP A 374 9.97 -27.72 -28.85
CA ASP A 374 10.58 -28.38 -27.68
C ASP A 374 11.80 -27.68 -27.04
N ILE A 375 11.56 -26.52 -26.43
CA ILE A 375 12.26 -26.20 -25.17
C ILE A 375 11.42 -26.92 -24.10
N GLU A 376 11.79 -28.15 -23.76
CA GLU A 376 11.34 -28.73 -22.49
C GLU A 376 11.83 -27.77 -21.41
N GLU A 377 10.90 -27.01 -20.80
CA GLU A 377 11.18 -26.28 -19.55
C GLU A 377 11.69 -27.34 -18.56
N GLU A 378 12.99 -27.36 -18.32
CA GLU A 378 13.61 -28.30 -17.39
C GLU A 378 12.91 -28.16 -16.04
N ILE A 379 12.14 -29.19 -15.67
CA ILE A 379 11.26 -29.14 -14.50
C ILE A 379 12.15 -29.24 -13.26
N MET A 380 12.56 -28.08 -12.76
CA MET A 380 13.45 -27.96 -11.61
C MET A 380 12.67 -28.09 -10.30
N ASP A 381 13.23 -28.80 -9.31
CA ASP A 381 12.72 -28.82 -7.94
C ASP A 381 12.72 -27.39 -7.37
N PRO A 382 11.55 -26.85 -6.95
CA PRO A 382 11.48 -25.51 -6.38
C PRO A 382 12.16 -25.38 -5.00
N GLY A 383 12.50 -26.49 -4.33
CA GLY A 383 13.13 -26.50 -3.01
C GLY A 383 12.20 -26.00 -1.89
N PRO A 384 12.74 -25.68 -0.70
CA PRO A 384 11.95 -25.12 0.40
C PRO A 384 11.42 -23.71 0.07
N PHE A 385 10.27 -23.34 0.65
CA PHE A 385 9.70 -22.02 0.44
C PHE A 385 10.67 -20.92 0.93
N PRO A 386 10.96 -19.89 0.12
CA PRO A 386 11.91 -18.84 0.51
C PRO A 386 11.49 -18.09 1.77
N GLN A 387 12.46 -17.78 2.63
CA GLN A 387 12.23 -16.98 3.83
C GLN A 387 12.36 -15.48 3.55
N ASN A 388 11.62 -14.66 4.29
CA ASN A 388 11.77 -13.21 4.23
C ASN A 388 12.97 -12.76 5.06
N ILE A 389 14.09 -12.45 4.40
CA ILE A 389 15.32 -12.02 5.08
C ILE A 389 15.22 -10.65 5.77
N TYR A 390 14.15 -9.89 5.48
CA TYR A 390 13.89 -8.59 6.13
C TYR A 390 13.03 -8.71 7.39
N ASP A 391 12.55 -9.91 7.72
CA ASP A 391 11.85 -10.17 8.98
C ASP A 391 12.88 -10.43 10.09
N HIS A 392 13.05 -9.47 10.99
CA HIS A 392 13.95 -9.56 12.14
C HIS A 392 13.22 -9.85 13.45
N GLY A 393 11.94 -10.24 13.36
CA GLY A 393 11.04 -10.39 14.50
C GLY A 393 10.33 -9.09 14.86
N ILE A 394 9.16 -9.25 15.49
CA ILE A 394 8.18 -8.17 15.73
C ILE A 394 8.84 -6.91 16.30
N ILE A 395 9.61 -7.04 17.39
CA ILE A 395 10.21 -5.89 18.08
C ILE A 395 11.17 -5.13 17.16
N GLU A 396 12.07 -5.83 16.46
CA GLU A 396 13.06 -5.19 15.59
C GLU A 396 12.41 -4.59 14.34
N ASN A 397 11.38 -5.24 13.80
CA ASN A 397 10.63 -4.70 12.67
C ASN A 397 9.93 -3.37 13.02
N PHE A 398 9.29 -3.29 14.20
CA PHE A 398 8.68 -2.04 14.68
C PHE A 398 9.74 -0.98 15.03
N LYS A 399 10.86 -1.37 15.64
CA LYS A 399 11.98 -0.43 15.90
C LYS A 399 12.51 0.17 14.60
N GLU A 400 12.62 -0.61 13.53
CA GLU A 400 13.03 -0.13 12.22
C GLU A 400 12.05 0.90 11.65
N VAL A 401 10.74 0.69 11.82
CA VAL A 401 9.72 1.65 11.40
C VAL A 401 9.79 2.96 12.21
N ILE A 402 9.85 2.87 13.55
CA ILE A 402 9.85 4.05 14.43
C ILE A 402 11.16 4.85 14.27
N TYR A 403 12.28 4.14 14.11
CA TYR A 403 13.62 4.70 13.94
C TYR A 403 14.27 4.15 12.65
N PRO A 404 13.91 4.73 11.48
CA PRO A 404 14.40 4.30 10.18
C PRO A 404 15.91 4.30 10.09
N ARG A 405 16.49 3.31 9.40
CA ARG A 405 17.95 3.10 9.33
C ARG A 405 18.65 4.36 8.81
N SER A 406 18.16 4.94 7.72
CA SER A 406 18.64 6.19 7.12
C SER A 406 18.73 7.40 8.08
N THR A 407 17.92 7.42 9.14
CA THR A 407 17.88 8.55 10.11
C THR A 407 18.78 8.35 11.33
N ARG A 408 19.38 7.17 11.48
CA ARG A 408 20.26 6.85 12.62
C ARG A 408 21.64 7.52 12.44
N PRO A 409 22.30 8.02 13.50
CA PRO A 409 23.57 8.76 13.40
C PRO A 409 24.68 8.03 12.65
N ASN A 410 24.71 6.70 12.74
CA ASN A 410 25.67 5.84 12.09
C ASN A 410 25.20 5.30 10.72
N ALA A 411 24.22 5.91 10.06
CA ALA A 411 23.70 5.41 8.77
C ALA A 411 24.80 5.19 7.72
N LEU A 412 25.65 6.19 7.51
CA LEU A 412 26.77 6.09 6.58
C LEU A 412 27.85 5.10 7.07
N LYS A 413 28.13 5.08 8.37
CA LYS A 413 29.11 4.15 8.96
C LYS A 413 28.66 2.69 8.82
N ARG A 414 27.37 2.40 9.04
CA ARG A 414 26.81 1.05 8.87
C ARG A 414 26.89 0.58 7.43
N TRP A 415 26.71 1.48 6.46
CA TRP A 415 26.91 1.15 5.04
C TRP A 415 28.35 0.67 4.79
N VAL A 416 29.33 1.47 5.22
CA VAL A 416 30.76 1.14 5.08
C VAL A 416 31.09 -0.20 5.78
N ASP A 417 30.61 -0.37 7.01
CA ASP A 417 30.90 -1.58 7.80
C ASP A 417 30.21 -2.82 7.23
N TRP A 418 28.99 -2.68 6.70
CA TRP A 418 28.26 -3.77 6.03
C TRP A 418 28.97 -4.20 4.76
N HIS A 419 29.35 -3.27 3.86
CA HIS A 419 30.10 -3.59 2.64
C HIS A 419 31.45 -4.23 2.93
N LYS A 420 32.21 -3.72 3.92
CA LYS A 420 33.47 -4.35 4.35
C LYS A 420 33.27 -5.77 4.88
N THR A 421 32.13 -6.04 5.49
CA THR A 421 31.81 -7.38 6.02
C THR A 421 31.37 -8.31 4.89
N GLU A 422 30.52 -7.83 3.98
CA GLU A 422 30.10 -8.57 2.79
C GLU A 422 31.28 -8.90 1.87
N GLU A 423 32.18 -7.94 1.64
CA GLU A 423 33.37 -8.14 0.83
C GLU A 423 34.32 -9.17 1.46
N ARG A 424 34.51 -9.12 2.78
CA ARG A 424 35.25 -10.16 3.52
C ARG A 424 34.61 -11.54 3.40
N LEU A 425 33.28 -11.63 3.52
CA LEU A 425 32.55 -12.89 3.34
C LEU A 425 32.71 -13.43 1.92
N ARG A 426 32.57 -12.58 0.88
CA ARG A 426 32.78 -12.98 -0.52
C ARG A 426 34.20 -13.46 -0.77
N GLN A 427 35.21 -12.79 -0.21
CA GLN A 427 36.61 -13.22 -0.32
C GLN A 427 36.81 -14.58 0.35
N HIS A 428 36.28 -14.77 1.57
CA HIS A 428 36.36 -16.04 2.28
C HIS A 428 35.69 -17.19 1.50
N THR A 429 34.50 -16.97 0.95
CA THR A 429 33.80 -17.98 0.14
C THR A 429 34.61 -18.36 -1.10
N LYS A 430 35.20 -17.39 -1.80
CA LYS A 430 36.08 -17.65 -2.95
C LYS A 430 37.32 -18.45 -2.57
N THR A 431 37.95 -18.14 -1.44
CA THR A 431 39.11 -18.89 -0.93
C THR A 431 38.75 -20.33 -0.58
N GLU A 432 37.60 -20.56 0.06
CA GLU A 432 37.13 -21.91 0.40
C GLU A 432 36.70 -22.72 -0.84
N GLU A 433 36.13 -22.07 -1.87
CA GLU A 433 35.90 -22.71 -3.17
C GLU A 433 37.20 -23.08 -3.88
N GLN A 434 38.22 -22.21 -3.82
CA GLN A 434 39.52 -22.50 -4.41
C GLN A 434 40.21 -23.68 -3.72
N LYS A 435 40.23 -23.71 -2.37
CA LYS A 435 40.76 -24.85 -1.62
C LYS A 435 40.05 -26.15 -1.97
N ARG A 436 38.71 -26.13 -2.04
CA ARG A 436 37.95 -27.32 -2.47
C ARG A 436 38.32 -27.80 -3.87
N ARG A 437 38.62 -26.89 -4.81
CA ARG A 437 39.09 -27.27 -6.15
C ARG A 437 40.49 -27.88 -6.11
N GLU A 438 41.40 -27.28 -5.34
CA GLU A 438 42.77 -27.79 -5.15
C GLU A 438 42.76 -29.17 -4.49
N ASP A 439 41.94 -29.38 -3.45
CA ASP A 439 41.77 -30.68 -2.79
C ASP A 439 41.22 -31.74 -3.76
N VAL A 440 40.26 -31.38 -4.61
CA VAL A 440 39.71 -32.28 -5.64
C VAL A 440 40.75 -32.60 -6.72
N ASP A 441 41.58 -31.63 -7.12
CA ASP A 441 42.66 -31.85 -8.09
C ASP A 441 43.79 -32.71 -7.52
N VAL A 442 44.08 -32.60 -6.21
CA VAL A 442 45.02 -33.47 -5.49
C VAL A 442 44.47 -34.90 -5.39
N VAL A 443 43.19 -35.06 -5.04
CA VAL A 443 42.53 -36.38 -4.97
C VAL A 443 42.43 -37.04 -6.34
N ASN A 444 42.23 -36.27 -7.42
CA ASN A 444 42.18 -36.77 -8.79
C ASN A 444 43.55 -36.91 -9.47
N GLY A 445 44.66 -36.74 -8.75
CA GLY A 445 46.02 -36.96 -9.26
C GLY A 445 46.46 -35.96 -10.34
N LYS A 446 45.88 -34.75 -10.38
CA LYS A 446 46.18 -33.70 -11.38
C LYS A 446 47.28 -32.73 -10.96
N THR A 447 48.03 -33.00 -9.89
CA THR A 447 49.15 -32.14 -9.50
C THR A 447 50.30 -32.31 -10.48
N LYS A 448 50.56 -31.28 -11.30
CA LYS A 448 51.82 -31.16 -12.06
C LYS A 448 52.98 -31.17 -11.06
N ALA A 449 53.80 -32.22 -11.11
CA ALA A 449 55.11 -32.22 -10.51
C ALA A 449 55.92 -31.05 -11.10
N ILE A 450 56.42 -30.18 -10.22
CA ILE A 450 57.44 -29.17 -10.55
C ILE A 450 58.79 -29.86 -10.64
#